data_AF-A0A1Y1L1T5-F1
#
_entry.id   AF-A0A1Y1L1T5-F1
#
_cell.length_a   1.000
_cell.length_b   1.000
_cell.length_c   1.000
_cell.angle_alpha   90.00
_cell.angle_beta   90.00
_cell.angle_gamma   90.00
#
_symmetry.space_group_name_H-M   'P 1'
#
loop_
_entity.id
_entity.type
_entity.pdbx_description
1 polymer ?
#
loop_
_entity_poly.entity_id
_entity_poly.type
_entity_poly.pdbx_seq_one_letter_code
_entity_poly.pdbx_strand_id
1 'polypeptide(L)'
;SSERESGSEEESETEVDNVRVMEQDLVEAQKAARAQKLRAKFERWEENEIKRENSVSVIGDEQGQIETARSLCAKFESLRDSNNVQQHTNRVKVNRFVVSNATCKSCEGTVYPLEMIAVHGLTFHKNCFRCNECKMILRMNSYSYNRGLLYCTTHFKRLFITKGNYDSGFGLEQHKDKWGVRTAA
;
A
#
# COMPACT_ATOMS: atom_id res chain seq x y z
N SER A 1 -8.89 -75.02 63.67
CA SER A 1 -10.06 -74.33 63.12
C SER A 1 -9.68 -72.92 62.77
N SER A 2 -10.04 -72.54 61.55
CA SER A 2 -9.99 -71.23 60.92
C SER A 2 -10.58 -70.11 61.78
N GLU A 3 -10.09 -68.89 61.55
CA GLU A 3 -10.69 -67.54 61.73
C GLU A 3 -9.56 -66.56 62.11
N ARG A 4 -9.31 -65.41 61.49
CA ARG A 4 -10.02 -64.56 60.53
C ARG A 4 -9.00 -63.69 59.77
N GLU A 5 -9.35 -63.35 58.54
CA GLU A 5 -8.87 -62.17 57.81
C GLU A 5 -9.20 -60.88 58.58
N SER A 6 -8.39 -59.83 58.42
CA SER A 6 -8.92 -58.51 58.06
C SER A 6 -7.76 -57.61 57.68
N GLY A 7 -7.70 -57.23 56.40
CA GLY A 7 -6.92 -56.10 55.95
C GLY A 7 -7.55 -54.78 56.41
N SER A 8 -6.72 -53.75 56.48
CA SER A 8 -7.13 -52.35 56.34
C SER A 8 -5.88 -51.48 56.34
N GLU A 9 -5.28 -51.28 55.16
CA GLU A 9 -4.40 -50.14 54.89
C GLU A 9 -4.69 -49.65 53.45
N GLU A 10 -5.93 -49.21 53.21
CA GLU A 10 -6.33 -48.41 52.04
C GLU A 10 -6.17 -46.91 52.37
N GLU A 11 -4.97 -46.43 52.67
CA GLU A 11 -4.76 -45.00 52.95
C GLU A 11 -3.38 -44.56 52.41
N SER A 12 -3.25 -44.26 51.10
CA SER A 12 -2.13 -43.43 50.61
C SER A 12 -2.25 -42.95 49.16
N GLU A 13 -3.04 -43.58 48.29
CA GLU A 13 -3.06 -43.20 46.86
C GLU A 13 -4.14 -42.15 46.50
N THR A 14 -5.17 -41.96 47.33
CA THR A 14 -6.25 -40.99 47.08
C THR A 14 -5.90 -39.55 47.48
N GLU A 15 -4.89 -39.34 48.34
CA GLU A 15 -4.54 -38.01 48.82
C GLU A 15 -3.72 -37.20 47.80
N VAL A 16 -2.81 -37.85 47.06
CA VAL A 16 -1.92 -37.18 46.09
C VAL A 16 -2.63 -36.71 44.82
N ASP A 17 -3.65 -37.43 44.36
CA ASP A 17 -4.47 -37.00 43.22
C ASP A 17 -5.47 -35.90 43.61
N ASN A 18 -6.03 -35.95 44.82
CA ASN A 18 -6.86 -34.87 45.36
C ASN A 18 -6.09 -33.55 45.52
N VAL A 19 -4.82 -33.60 45.94
CA VAL A 19 -3.97 -32.41 46.06
C VAL A 19 -3.69 -31.78 44.69
N ARG A 20 -3.43 -32.57 43.65
CA ARG A 20 -3.21 -32.07 42.29
C ARG A 20 -4.46 -31.47 41.66
N VAL A 21 -5.61 -32.12 41.87
CA VAL A 21 -6.91 -31.60 41.40
C VAL A 21 -7.24 -30.27 42.08
N MET A 22 -7.06 -30.15 43.40
CA MET A 22 -7.28 -28.90 44.11
C MET A 22 -6.28 -27.79 43.70
N GLU A 23 -5.03 -28.14 43.37
CA GLU A 23 -4.05 -27.19 42.83
C GLU A 23 -4.44 -26.70 41.42
N GLN A 24 -5.01 -27.59 40.59
CA GLN A 24 -5.57 -27.23 39.29
C GLN A 24 -6.76 -26.28 39.41
N ASP A 25 -7.68 -26.57 40.34
CA ASP A 25 -8.88 -25.77 40.62
C ASP A 25 -8.51 -24.37 41.16
N LEU A 26 -7.48 -24.29 42.00
CA LEU A 26 -6.92 -23.03 42.48
C LEU A 26 -6.33 -22.20 41.33
N VAL A 27 -5.59 -22.82 40.42
CA VAL A 27 -5.01 -22.13 39.25
C VAL A 27 -6.10 -21.68 38.28
N GLU A 28 -7.15 -22.48 38.08
CA GLU A 28 -8.30 -22.13 37.23
C GLU A 28 -9.13 -21.00 37.84
N ALA A 29 -9.39 -21.04 39.15
CA ALA A 29 -10.05 -19.98 39.89
C ALA A 29 -9.25 -18.66 39.80
N GLN A 30 -7.92 -18.72 39.89
CA GLN A 30 -7.06 -17.54 39.70
C GLN A 30 -7.11 -16.99 38.27
N LYS A 31 -7.14 -17.85 37.25
CA LYS A 31 -7.30 -17.45 35.84
C LYS A 31 -8.67 -16.81 35.61
N ALA A 32 -9.74 -17.39 36.15
CA ALA A 32 -11.09 -16.86 36.08
C ALA A 32 -11.21 -15.49 36.78
N ALA A 33 -10.62 -15.33 37.97
CA ALA A 33 -10.58 -14.06 38.68
C ALA A 33 -9.82 -12.96 37.90
N ARG A 34 -8.69 -13.32 37.26
CA ARG A 34 -7.95 -12.40 36.37
C ARG A 34 -8.80 -12.02 35.15
N ALA A 35 -9.54 -12.95 34.56
CA ALA A 35 -10.43 -12.69 33.43
C ALA A 35 -11.59 -11.75 33.81
N GLN A 36 -12.21 -11.92 34.99
CA GLN A 36 -13.23 -11.01 35.50
C GLN A 36 -12.69 -9.59 35.73
N LYS A 37 -11.48 -9.47 36.30
CA LYS A 37 -10.83 -8.17 36.50
C LYS A 37 -10.52 -7.45 35.19
N LEU A 38 -10.12 -8.21 34.15
CA LEU A 38 -9.93 -7.65 32.81
C LEU A 38 -11.25 -7.17 32.20
N ARG A 39 -12.32 -7.98 32.27
CA ARG A 39 -13.65 -7.59 31.79
C ARG A 39 -14.16 -6.33 32.48
N ALA A 40 -14.10 -6.26 33.82
CA ALA A 40 -14.50 -5.07 34.57
C ALA A 40 -13.64 -3.83 34.22
N LYS A 41 -12.35 -4.02 33.93
CA LYS A 41 -11.47 -2.94 33.48
C LYS A 41 -11.85 -2.46 32.07
N PHE A 42 -12.27 -3.37 31.18
CA PHE A 42 -12.76 -3.04 29.84
C PHE A 42 -14.10 -2.30 29.89
N GLU A 43 -15.06 -2.75 30.70
CA GLU A 43 -16.36 -2.08 30.88
C GLU A 43 -16.21 -0.67 31.49
N ARG A 44 -15.32 -0.51 32.50
CA ARG A 44 -14.99 0.80 33.07
C ARG A 44 -14.31 1.74 32.05
N TRP A 45 -13.53 1.18 31.12
CA TRP A 45 -12.91 1.94 30.04
C TRP A 45 -13.96 2.41 29.03
N GLU A 46 -14.92 1.55 28.68
CA GLU A 46 -16.05 1.86 27.79
C GLU A 46 -16.99 2.92 28.40
N GLU A 47 -17.33 2.85 29.70
CA GLU A 47 -18.11 3.88 30.39
C GLU A 47 -17.42 5.26 30.41
N ASN A 48 -16.10 5.29 30.61
CA ASN A 48 -15.31 6.53 30.59
C ASN A 48 -15.14 7.11 29.17
N GLU A 49 -15.22 6.27 28.15
CA GLU A 49 -15.24 6.70 26.75
C GLU A 49 -16.60 7.31 26.37
N ILE A 50 -17.70 6.64 26.72
CA ILE A 50 -19.07 7.15 26.53
C ILE A 50 -19.26 8.49 27.26
N LYS A 51 -18.70 8.67 28.46
CA LYS A 51 -18.78 9.93 29.22
C LYS A 51 -17.93 11.05 28.61
N ARG A 52 -16.79 10.73 27.97
CA ARG A 52 -15.98 11.70 27.22
C ARG A 52 -16.69 12.14 25.93
N GLU A 53 -17.24 11.20 25.19
CA GLU A 53 -17.95 11.47 23.92
C GLU A 53 -19.19 12.33 24.15
N ASN A 54 -19.91 12.15 25.26
CA ASN A 54 -21.07 12.97 25.61
C ASN A 54 -20.72 14.34 26.24
N SER A 55 -19.43 14.62 26.49
CA SER A 55 -18.96 15.90 27.08
C SER A 55 -18.37 16.86 26.04
N VAL A 56 -18.15 16.41 24.82
CA VAL A 56 -17.55 17.20 23.72
C VAL A 56 -18.59 17.50 22.64
N SER A 57 -19.67 18.17 23.02
CA SER A 57 -20.66 18.66 22.06
C SER A 57 -21.06 20.10 22.39
N VAL A 58 -20.06 21.00 22.47
CA VAL A 58 -20.25 22.43 22.21
C VAL A 58 -18.96 22.98 21.57
N ILE A 59 -19.02 23.25 20.27
CA ILE A 59 -18.47 24.38 19.48
C ILE A 59 -18.08 23.90 18.06
N GLY A 60 -18.78 24.45 17.06
CA GLY A 60 -18.14 25.02 15.86
C GLY A 60 -18.31 24.24 14.56
N ASP A 61 -19.27 24.68 13.76
CA ASP A 61 -19.64 24.18 12.44
C ASP A 61 -18.56 24.38 11.36
N GLU A 62 -18.44 23.41 10.44
CA GLU A 62 -18.60 23.54 8.99
C GLU A 62 -18.02 22.30 8.28
N GLN A 63 -18.86 21.63 7.48
CA GLN A 63 -18.55 20.55 6.52
C GLN A 63 -18.53 19.10 7.04
N GLY A 64 -19.52 18.34 6.56
CA GLY A 64 -19.53 16.88 6.56
C GLY A 64 -20.14 16.25 7.80
N GLN A 65 -21.42 15.90 7.73
CA GLN A 65 -22.06 15.05 8.73
C GLN A 65 -21.50 13.63 8.60
N ILE A 66 -20.43 13.34 9.34
CA ILE A 66 -19.85 12.00 9.41
C ILE A 66 -20.83 11.16 10.23
N GLU A 67 -21.59 10.29 9.56
CA GLU A 67 -22.58 9.44 10.22
C GLU A 67 -21.88 8.50 11.22
N THR A 68 -22.37 8.48 12.46
CA THR A 68 -21.85 7.59 13.51
C THR A 68 -22.00 6.13 13.07
N ALA A 69 -21.08 5.26 13.48
CA ALA A 69 -21.11 3.82 13.14
C ALA A 69 -22.47 3.15 13.39
N ARG A 70 -23.20 3.58 14.44
CA ARG A 70 -24.57 3.10 14.74
C ARG A 70 -25.62 3.52 13.70
N SER A 71 -25.52 4.74 13.18
CA SER A 71 -26.41 5.25 12.13
C SER A 71 -26.14 4.56 10.80
N LEU A 72 -24.86 4.30 10.49
CA LEU A 72 -24.44 3.56 9.32
C LEU A 72 -24.97 2.11 9.33
N CYS A 73 -24.84 1.39 10.45
CA CYS A 73 -25.37 0.02 10.57
C CYS A 73 -26.89 -0.03 10.36
N ALA A 74 -27.65 0.89 10.99
CA ALA A 74 -29.11 0.94 10.84
C ALA A 74 -29.56 1.24 9.39
N LYS A 75 -28.81 2.10 8.68
CA LYS A 75 -29.03 2.34 7.25
C LYS A 75 -28.78 1.09 6.41
N PHE A 76 -27.70 0.35 6.69
CA PHE A 76 -27.36 -0.88 5.97
C PHE A 76 -28.40 -1.99 6.16
N GLU A 77 -28.97 -2.13 7.35
CA GLU A 77 -30.06 -3.08 7.63
C GLU A 77 -31.32 -2.72 6.82
N SER A 78 -31.70 -1.45 6.80
CA SER A 78 -32.90 -0.94 6.09
C SER A 78 -32.81 -1.09 4.56
N LEU A 79 -31.60 -1.00 4.00
CA LEU A 79 -31.33 -1.23 2.58
C LEU A 79 -31.42 -2.72 2.19
N ARG A 80 -31.27 -3.63 3.16
CA ARG A 80 -31.35 -5.07 2.91
C ARG A 80 -32.79 -5.54 2.68
N ASP A 81 -33.74 -4.99 3.42
CA ASP A 81 -35.16 -5.33 3.33
C ASP A 81 -35.84 -4.80 2.05
N SER A 82 -35.20 -3.86 1.35
CA SER A 82 -35.72 -3.27 0.10
C SER A 82 -35.32 -4.02 -1.18
N ASN A 83 -34.56 -5.12 -1.10
CA ASN A 83 -34.04 -5.83 -2.28
C ASN A 83 -35.01 -6.86 -2.90
N ASN A 84 -36.27 -6.48 -3.12
CA ASN A 84 -37.13 -7.15 -4.12
C ASN A 84 -37.75 -6.15 -5.10
N VAL A 85 -36.91 -5.33 -5.69
CA VAL A 85 -37.15 -4.77 -7.03
C VAL A 85 -35.88 -4.99 -7.82
N GLN A 86 -35.97 -5.88 -8.82
CA GLN A 86 -34.94 -6.07 -9.84
C GLN A 86 -34.79 -4.77 -10.66
N GLN A 87 -34.07 -3.80 -10.13
CA GLN A 87 -33.46 -2.78 -10.97
C GLN A 87 -32.18 -3.40 -11.50
N HIS A 88 -32.28 -3.96 -12.71
CA HIS A 88 -31.16 -4.37 -13.53
C HIS A 88 -30.27 -3.15 -13.78
N THR A 89 -29.36 -2.86 -12.85
CA THR A 89 -28.29 -1.91 -13.11
C THR A 89 -27.41 -2.52 -14.18
N ASN A 90 -27.16 -1.76 -15.24
CA ASN A 90 -26.26 -2.18 -16.30
C ASN A 90 -24.89 -2.36 -15.66
N ARG A 91 -24.50 -3.60 -15.36
CA ARG A 91 -23.16 -3.89 -14.86
C ARG A 91 -22.19 -3.52 -15.97
N VAL A 92 -21.48 -2.43 -15.79
CA VAL A 92 -20.36 -2.07 -16.66
C VAL A 92 -19.40 -3.26 -16.61
N LYS A 93 -19.38 -4.05 -17.69
CA LYS A 93 -18.40 -5.12 -17.88
C LYS A 93 -17.04 -4.46 -17.99
N VAL A 94 -16.37 -4.30 -16.87
CA VAL A 94 -14.98 -3.85 -16.84
C VAL A 94 -14.13 -5.03 -17.32
N ASN A 95 -13.61 -4.93 -18.54
CA ASN A 95 -12.57 -5.85 -18.99
C ASN A 95 -11.37 -5.65 -18.08
N ARG A 96 -11.19 -6.56 -17.11
CA ARG A 96 -10.08 -6.50 -16.13
C ARG A 96 -8.72 -6.78 -16.77
N PHE A 97 -8.70 -7.21 -18.02
CA PHE A 97 -7.52 -7.45 -18.82
C PHE A 97 -7.45 -6.41 -19.94
N VAL A 98 -6.65 -5.36 -19.71
CA VAL A 98 -6.14 -4.53 -20.81
C VAL A 98 -5.00 -5.33 -21.45
N VAL A 99 -5.30 -6.04 -22.54
CA VAL A 99 -4.29 -6.65 -23.39
C VAL A 99 -3.66 -5.53 -24.22
N SER A 100 -2.68 -4.83 -23.65
CA SER A 100 -1.90 -3.84 -24.38
C SER A 100 -0.85 -4.54 -25.23
N ASN A 101 -1.05 -4.57 -26.55
CA ASN A 101 -0.07 -5.11 -27.51
C ASN A 101 1.09 -4.15 -27.79
N ALA A 102 1.45 -3.28 -26.83
CA ALA A 102 2.56 -2.36 -26.98
C ALA A 102 3.88 -3.14 -26.95
N THR A 103 4.76 -2.92 -27.91
CA THR A 103 6.06 -3.60 -28.02
C THR A 103 7.18 -2.64 -27.68
N CYS A 104 8.21 -3.13 -27.00
CA CYS A 104 9.35 -2.31 -26.64
C CYS A 104 10.25 -2.11 -27.85
N LYS A 105 10.62 -0.87 -28.18
CA LYS A 105 11.54 -0.64 -29.31
C LYS A 105 12.97 -1.15 -29.06
N SER A 106 13.36 -1.34 -27.80
CA SER A 106 14.74 -1.75 -27.43
C SER A 106 14.92 -3.26 -27.31
N CYS A 107 13.92 -4.01 -26.88
CA CYS A 107 14.01 -5.47 -26.68
C CYS A 107 12.93 -6.24 -27.43
N GLU A 108 12.05 -5.54 -28.17
CA GLU A 108 10.97 -6.08 -29.01
C GLU A 108 9.90 -6.90 -28.27
N GLY A 109 10.05 -7.09 -26.95
CA GLY A 109 9.08 -7.76 -26.10
C GLY A 109 7.84 -6.90 -25.80
N THR A 110 6.77 -7.55 -25.37
CA THR A 110 5.53 -6.89 -24.94
C THR A 110 5.76 -6.06 -23.68
N VAL A 111 5.27 -4.82 -23.69
CA VAL A 111 5.36 -3.88 -22.58
C VAL A 111 4.02 -3.85 -21.86
N TYR A 112 4.03 -4.24 -20.59
CA TYR A 112 2.86 -4.14 -19.74
C TYR A 112 2.64 -2.69 -19.28
N PRO A 113 1.39 -2.26 -19.03
CA PRO A 113 1.07 -0.87 -18.65
C PRO A 113 1.84 -0.40 -17.41
N LEU A 114 2.11 -1.30 -16.46
CA LEU A 114 2.87 -1.00 -15.25
C LEU A 114 4.31 -0.56 -15.56
N GLU A 115 4.94 -1.18 -16.56
CA GLU A 115 6.34 -0.97 -16.96
C GLU A 115 6.47 -0.07 -18.18
N MET A 116 5.37 0.50 -18.67
CA MET A 116 5.34 1.25 -19.91
C MET A 116 5.89 2.66 -19.77
N ILE A 117 6.85 2.98 -20.62
CA ILE A 117 7.37 4.33 -20.84
C ILE A 117 7.08 4.70 -22.30
N ALA A 118 6.22 5.68 -22.52
CA ALA A 118 5.91 6.21 -23.85
C ALA A 118 6.69 7.52 -24.10
N VAL A 119 7.57 7.52 -25.09
CA VAL A 119 8.46 8.65 -25.42
C VAL A 119 8.54 8.81 -26.93
N HIS A 120 8.29 10.02 -27.45
CA HIS A 120 8.33 10.33 -28.88
C HIS A 120 7.56 9.33 -29.77
N GLY A 121 6.43 8.82 -29.30
CA GLY A 121 5.61 7.83 -30.02
C GLY A 121 6.14 6.39 -29.98
N LEU A 122 7.22 6.14 -29.23
CA LEU A 122 7.80 4.81 -29.02
C LEU A 122 7.55 4.33 -27.59
N THR A 123 7.34 3.02 -27.44
CA THR A 123 7.16 2.36 -26.14
C THR A 123 8.42 1.64 -25.70
N PHE A 124 8.76 1.79 -24.42
CA PHE A 124 9.91 1.16 -23.78
C PHE A 124 9.51 0.55 -22.44
N HIS A 125 10.19 -0.49 -21.99
CA HIS A 125 10.16 -0.87 -20.57
C HIS A 125 10.96 0.13 -19.73
N LYS A 126 10.60 0.30 -18.46
CA LYS A 126 11.39 1.09 -17.50
C LYS A 126 12.87 0.69 -17.48
N ASN A 127 13.13 -0.61 -17.53
CA ASN A 127 14.48 -1.16 -17.54
C ASN A 127 15.18 -1.06 -18.90
N CYS A 128 14.45 -0.85 -19.99
CA CYS A 128 15.02 -0.72 -21.33
C CYS A 128 15.29 0.74 -21.71
N PHE A 129 14.71 1.70 -20.99
CA PHE A 129 14.92 3.12 -21.22
C PHE A 129 16.33 3.53 -20.75
N ARG A 130 17.34 3.32 -21.60
CA ARG A 130 18.77 3.50 -21.27
C ARG A 130 19.47 4.44 -22.22
N CYS A 131 20.52 5.10 -21.71
CA CYS A 131 21.40 5.92 -22.53
C CYS A 131 22.26 5.05 -23.47
N ASN A 132 22.42 5.45 -24.73
CA ASN A 132 23.26 4.73 -25.68
C ASN A 132 24.76 4.74 -25.31
N GLU A 133 25.25 5.81 -24.67
CA GLU A 133 26.68 5.93 -24.31
C GLU A 133 27.03 5.21 -23.00
N CYS A 134 26.31 5.47 -21.91
CA CYS A 134 26.63 4.85 -20.61
C CYS A 134 25.76 3.66 -20.23
N LYS A 135 24.74 3.32 -21.03
CA LYS A 135 23.79 2.22 -20.74
C LYS A 135 23.07 2.34 -19.39
N MET A 136 23.13 3.51 -18.76
CA MET A 136 22.41 3.82 -17.53
C MET A 136 20.92 3.97 -17.81
N ILE A 137 20.10 3.47 -16.89
CA ILE A 137 18.65 3.66 -16.94
C ILE A 137 18.36 5.15 -16.76
N LEU A 138 17.66 5.71 -17.73
CA LEU A 138 17.23 7.10 -17.76
C LEU A 138 15.92 7.24 -17.00
N ARG A 139 15.66 8.44 -16.50
CA ARG A 139 14.36 8.79 -15.93
C ARG A 139 13.60 9.67 -16.92
N MET A 140 12.28 9.61 -16.89
CA MET A 140 11.42 10.40 -17.77
C MET A 140 11.67 11.92 -17.64
N ASN A 141 12.16 12.37 -16.48
CA ASN A 141 12.46 13.77 -16.23
C ASN A 141 13.83 14.26 -16.75
N SER A 142 14.76 13.35 -17.08
CA SER A 142 16.16 13.71 -17.33
C SER A 142 16.79 12.92 -18.49
N TYR A 143 16.08 12.86 -19.62
CA TYR A 143 16.57 12.28 -20.86
C TYR A 143 16.61 13.30 -21.99
N SER A 144 17.36 12.98 -23.04
CA SER A 144 17.38 13.73 -24.28
C SER A 144 17.33 12.76 -25.45
N TYR A 145 16.45 13.03 -26.41
CA TYR A 145 16.27 12.21 -27.60
C TYR A 145 16.93 12.88 -28.79
N ASN A 146 17.82 12.17 -29.50
CA ASN A 146 18.51 12.67 -30.68
C ASN A 146 18.52 11.60 -31.77
N ARG A 147 17.98 11.91 -32.96
CA ARG A 147 18.02 11.04 -34.15
C ARG A 147 17.63 9.57 -33.88
N GLY A 148 16.63 9.32 -33.03
CA GLY A 148 16.22 7.94 -32.70
C GLY A 148 16.90 7.33 -31.48
N LEU A 149 17.88 8.00 -30.87
CA LEU A 149 18.68 7.48 -29.77
C LEU A 149 18.46 8.29 -28.49
N LEU A 150 18.48 7.59 -27.35
CA LEU A 150 18.31 8.17 -26.02
C LEU A 150 19.66 8.45 -25.37
N TYR A 151 19.80 9.64 -24.79
CA TYR A 151 20.99 10.09 -24.09
C TYR A 151 20.64 10.65 -22.72
N CYS A 152 21.55 10.52 -21.76
CA CYS A 152 21.46 11.32 -20.53
C CYS A 152 21.85 12.77 -20.84
N THR A 153 21.42 13.72 -20.00
CA THR A 153 21.71 15.14 -20.18
C THR A 153 23.21 15.43 -20.32
N THR A 154 24.06 14.73 -19.56
CA THR A 154 25.53 14.87 -19.64
C THR A 154 26.09 14.40 -20.98
N HIS A 155 25.69 13.23 -21.47
CA HIS A 155 26.15 12.69 -22.75
C HIS A 155 25.57 13.45 -23.93
N PHE A 156 24.32 13.88 -23.83
CA PHE A 156 23.70 14.75 -24.82
C PHE A 156 24.51 16.03 -24.95
N LYS A 157 24.79 16.74 -23.85
CA LYS A 157 25.69 17.91 -23.86
C LYS A 157 27.02 17.56 -24.53
N ARG A 158 27.73 16.52 -24.08
CA ARG A 158 29.03 16.16 -24.65
C ARG A 158 28.98 15.97 -26.18
N LEU A 159 27.93 15.33 -26.70
CA LEU A 159 27.73 15.14 -28.12
C LEU A 159 27.62 16.45 -28.91
N PHE A 160 26.95 17.48 -28.38
CA PHE A 160 26.89 18.78 -29.06
C PHE A 160 28.25 19.49 -29.12
N ILE A 161 29.19 19.23 -28.18
CA ILE A 161 30.49 19.95 -28.10
C ILE A 161 31.31 19.39 -29.25
N THR A 162 31.37 18.05 -29.30
CA THR A 162 32.14 17.34 -30.30
C THR A 162 31.56 17.51 -31.69
N LYS A 163 30.22 17.63 -31.80
CA LYS A 163 29.53 17.74 -33.10
C LYS A 163 29.26 19.17 -33.58
N GLY A 164 29.56 20.18 -32.76
CA GLY A 164 29.76 21.55 -33.24
C GLY A 164 28.53 22.47 -33.26
N ASN A 165 27.60 22.36 -32.32
CA ASN A 165 26.63 23.45 -32.11
C ASN A 165 26.13 23.53 -30.67
N TYR A 166 26.74 24.41 -29.88
CA TYR A 166 26.47 24.61 -28.47
C TYR A 166 25.53 25.78 -28.17
N ASP A 167 25.47 26.76 -29.06
CA ASP A 167 24.80 28.05 -28.81
C ASP A 167 23.32 28.02 -29.18
N SER A 168 22.96 27.41 -30.31
CA SER A 168 21.57 27.49 -30.80
C SER A 168 20.58 26.68 -29.95
N GLY A 169 21.05 25.79 -29.08
CA GLY A 169 20.21 24.98 -28.20
C GLY A 169 19.83 25.65 -26.87
N PHE A 170 20.55 26.71 -26.48
CA PHE A 170 20.32 27.45 -25.22
C PHE A 170 19.83 28.89 -25.47
N GLY A 171 19.53 29.26 -26.71
CA GLY A 171 19.08 30.61 -27.07
C GLY A 171 20.17 31.67 -26.89
N LEU A 172 21.44 31.25 -26.80
CA LEU A 172 22.58 32.15 -26.78
C LEU A 172 23.05 32.36 -28.22
N GLU A 173 23.22 33.63 -28.58
CA GLU A 173 23.61 34.04 -29.92
C GLU A 173 25.06 33.62 -30.20
N GLN A 174 25.29 32.98 -31.35
CA GLN A 174 26.62 32.51 -31.74
C GLN A 174 27.63 33.66 -31.74
N HIS A 175 28.52 33.64 -30.74
CA HIS A 175 29.53 34.69 -30.61
C HIS A 175 30.49 34.75 -31.81
N LYS A 176 30.52 33.71 -32.65
CA LYS A 176 31.31 33.63 -33.89
C LYS A 176 30.76 34.53 -35.01
N ASP A 177 29.46 34.81 -35.02
CA ASP A 177 28.83 35.68 -36.03
C ASP A 177 29.22 37.15 -35.84
N LYS A 178 29.63 37.53 -34.63
CA LYS A 178 30.07 38.90 -34.29
C LYS A 178 31.43 39.27 -34.88
N TRP A 179 32.22 38.30 -35.36
CA TRP A 179 33.59 38.53 -35.88
C TRP A 179 33.71 38.30 -37.39
N GLY A 180 32.61 37.90 -38.04
CA GLY A 180 32.64 37.30 -39.37
C GLY A 180 32.15 38.15 -40.52
N VAL A 181 32.35 39.49 -40.57
CA VAL A 181 32.53 40.22 -41.84
C VAL A 181 33.30 41.54 -41.62
N ARG A 182 34.62 41.51 -41.83
CA ARG A 182 35.39 42.69 -42.30
C ARG A 182 36.11 42.31 -43.59
N THR A 183 35.34 41.96 -44.61
CA THR A 183 35.81 41.93 -46.00
C THR A 183 35.36 43.26 -46.60
N ALA A 184 36.25 44.26 -46.58
CA ALA A 184 37.13 44.62 -47.70
C ALA A 184 36.31 45.23 -48.85
N ALA A 185 36.21 46.57 -48.81
CA ALA A 185 35.71 47.41 -49.89
C ALA A 185 36.81 47.64 -50.93
#